data_AF-A0A6A5GWK9-F1
#
_entry.id   AF-A0A6A5GWK9-F1
#
_cell.length_a   1.000
_cell.length_b   1.000
_cell.length_c   1.000
_cell.angle_alpha   90.00
_cell.angle_beta   90.00
_cell.angle_gamma   90.00
#
_symmetry.space_group_name_H-M   'P 1'
#
loop_
_entity.id
_entity.type
_entity.pdbx_description
1 polymer ?
#
loop_
_entity_poly.entity_id
_entity_poly.type
_entity_poly.pdbx_seq_one_letter_code
_entity_poly.pdbx_strand_id
1 'polypeptide(L)'
;MAVIVDLLCPDVFDSGDNRSHVLPPLVADEVKKRPEEHNSLRGRIVRIMMLPSATKDVAAEFLFIICKRSVNRMIKYVGFGHSAGHLANLGLLGQINQPKHASDSEDSETEDYNKVKDCVNPVTGAMYPPDHGSALAGMSDEQKEYEAMKLVDAMNKMMETGIVKPGTIGDDGKLREVSHVLELLKDAPEPKKEDSDSD
;
A
#
# COMPACT_ATOMS: atom_id res chain seq x y z
N MET A 1 5.10 8.66 -27.22
CA MET A 1 5.26 8.69 -25.75
C MET A 1 6.54 9.41 -25.34
N ALA A 2 7.68 9.18 -26.01
CA ALA A 2 8.86 10.08 -25.93
C ALA A 2 8.49 11.56 -26.17
N VAL A 3 7.64 11.80 -27.17
CA VAL A 3 7.20 13.14 -27.59
C VAL A 3 6.56 14.00 -26.49
N ILE A 4 5.81 13.44 -25.53
CA ILE A 4 5.17 14.26 -24.46
C ILE A 4 6.19 14.66 -23.40
N VAL A 5 7.16 13.80 -23.10
CA VAL A 5 8.27 14.08 -22.17
C VAL A 5 9.29 15.03 -22.82
N ASP A 6 9.59 14.83 -24.11
CA ASP A 6 10.41 15.72 -24.93
C ASP A 6 9.76 17.11 -25.11
N LEU A 7 8.42 17.20 -25.20
CA LEU A 7 7.70 18.48 -25.35
C LEU A 7 7.56 19.26 -24.05
N LEU A 8 7.42 18.59 -22.90
CA LEU A 8 7.25 19.26 -21.61
C LEU A 8 8.59 19.67 -20.99
N CYS A 9 9.70 19.00 -21.31
CA CYS A 9 10.98 19.18 -20.65
C CYS A 9 12.18 18.69 -21.50
N PRO A 10 12.53 19.38 -22.62
CA PRO A 10 13.61 18.97 -23.52
C PRO A 10 15.00 18.96 -22.88
N ASP A 11 15.24 19.75 -21.83
CA ASP A 11 16.53 19.82 -21.11
C ASP A 11 16.64 18.82 -19.94
N VAL A 12 15.61 18.02 -19.66
CA VAL A 12 15.54 17.23 -18.42
C VAL A 12 16.18 15.84 -18.55
N PHE A 13 16.42 15.36 -19.77
CA PHE A 13 16.88 13.99 -20.01
C PHE A 13 18.41 13.84 -20.12
N ASP A 14 19.19 14.92 -20.17
CA ASP A 14 20.64 14.86 -20.40
C ASP A 14 21.50 15.12 -19.14
N SER A 15 20.88 15.19 -17.97
CA SER A 15 21.61 15.35 -16.70
C SER A 15 20.95 14.48 -15.65
N GLY A 16 21.67 13.44 -15.19
CA GLY A 16 21.23 12.46 -14.19
C GLY A 16 20.88 13.02 -12.79
N ASP A 17 20.58 14.32 -12.68
CA ASP A 17 20.51 15.10 -11.44
C ASP A 17 19.12 15.75 -11.17
N ASN A 18 18.11 15.53 -12.02
CA ASN A 18 16.78 16.13 -11.82
C ASN A 18 15.84 15.27 -10.96
N ARG A 19 16.01 13.93 -10.99
CA ARG A 19 15.19 13.01 -10.18
C ARG A 19 15.43 13.23 -8.69
N SER A 20 16.68 13.44 -8.28
CA SER A 20 17.07 13.74 -6.89
C SER A 20 16.37 15.00 -6.36
N HIS A 21 16.07 15.97 -7.23
CA HIS A 21 15.36 17.19 -6.85
C HIS A 21 13.86 16.96 -6.61
N VAL A 22 13.21 16.15 -7.45
CA VAL A 22 11.76 15.89 -7.33
C VAL A 22 11.46 14.75 -6.35
N LEU A 23 12.17 13.63 -6.47
CA LEU A 23 12.05 12.41 -5.67
C LEU A 23 13.43 12.02 -5.12
N PRO A 24 13.95 12.75 -4.11
CA PRO A 24 15.19 12.36 -3.45
C PRO A 24 15.08 10.93 -2.86
N PRO A 25 16.19 10.21 -2.66
CA PRO A 25 16.17 8.93 -1.95
C PRO A 25 15.43 9.07 -0.61
N LEU A 26 14.50 8.16 -0.33
CA LEU A 26 13.73 8.25 0.93
C LEU A 26 14.65 7.95 2.10
N VAL A 27 14.46 8.68 3.20
CA VAL A 27 15.06 8.44 4.51
C VAL A 27 13.94 8.16 5.52
N ALA A 28 14.29 7.62 6.69
CA ALA A 28 13.32 7.25 7.72
C ALA A 28 12.41 8.42 8.17
N ASP A 29 12.95 9.64 8.20
CA ASP A 29 12.19 10.83 8.60
C ASP A 29 11.09 11.22 7.59
N GLU A 30 11.31 10.98 6.30
CA GLU A 30 10.37 11.33 5.23
C GLU A 30 9.09 10.47 5.24
N VAL A 31 9.11 9.33 5.93
CA VAL A 31 7.96 8.42 6.06
C VAL A 31 7.28 8.48 7.42
N LYS A 32 7.68 9.42 8.29
CA LYS A 32 6.94 9.69 9.54
C LYS A 32 5.59 10.38 9.31
N LYS A 33 5.43 11.04 8.15
CA LYS A 33 4.27 11.83 7.75
C LYS A 33 3.81 11.41 6.36
N ARG A 34 2.54 11.65 6.05
CA ARG A 34 1.99 11.28 4.74
C ARG A 34 2.64 12.10 3.61
N PRO A 35 2.78 11.54 2.40
CA PRO A 35 3.41 12.23 1.27
C PRO A 35 2.88 13.65 1.01
N GLU A 36 1.57 13.87 1.15
CA GLU A 36 0.87 15.16 0.96
C GLU A 36 1.12 16.20 2.07
N GLU A 37 1.59 15.77 3.24
CA GLU A 37 1.83 16.65 4.39
C GLU A 37 3.18 17.37 4.28
N HIS A 38 4.06 16.89 3.39
CA HIS A 38 5.36 17.48 3.17
C HIS A 38 5.29 18.76 2.32
N ASN A 39 6.18 19.71 2.61
CA ASN A 39 6.31 20.95 1.84
C ASN A 39 7.28 20.87 0.66
N SER A 40 7.88 19.69 0.46
CA SER A 40 8.73 19.35 -0.68
C SER A 40 7.96 19.41 -2.00
N LEU A 41 8.68 19.44 -3.12
CA LEU A 41 8.07 19.42 -4.45
C LEU A 41 7.19 18.18 -4.64
N ARG A 42 7.69 17.00 -4.23
CA ARG A 42 6.91 15.76 -4.13
C ARG A 42 5.58 15.97 -3.42
N GLY A 43 5.59 16.48 -2.18
CA GLY A 43 4.37 16.63 -1.40
C GLY A 43 3.36 17.60 -2.00
N ARG A 44 3.83 18.69 -2.63
CA ARG A 44 2.96 19.60 -3.39
C ARG A 44 2.30 18.94 -4.58
N ILE A 45 3.04 18.13 -5.34
CA ILE A 45 2.49 17.39 -6.49
C ILE A 45 1.46 16.35 -6.02
N VAL A 46 1.75 15.62 -4.94
CA VAL A 46 0.78 14.69 -4.34
C VAL A 46 -0.49 15.41 -3.90
N ARG A 47 -0.39 16.62 -3.32
CA ARG A 47 -1.58 17.44 -3.02
C ARG A 47 -2.36 17.82 -4.28
N ILE A 48 -1.70 18.12 -5.40
CA ILE A 48 -2.38 18.37 -6.68
C ILE A 48 -3.13 17.12 -7.17
N MET A 49 -2.58 15.92 -6.95
CA MET A 49 -3.26 14.65 -7.30
C MET A 49 -4.59 14.44 -6.55
N MET A 50 -4.78 15.10 -5.41
CA MET A 50 -6.02 15.02 -4.61
C MET A 50 -7.10 15.99 -5.06
N LEU A 51 -6.77 16.98 -5.88
CA LEU A 51 -7.74 17.99 -6.30
C LEU A 51 -8.75 17.37 -7.27
N PRO A 52 -10.03 17.77 -7.23
CA PRO A 52 -11.05 17.33 -8.18
C PRO A 52 -10.90 18.07 -9.52
N SER A 53 -9.72 18.01 -10.14
CA SER A 53 -9.41 18.67 -11.42
C SER A 53 -8.69 17.73 -12.37
N ALA A 54 -8.74 18.02 -13.67
CA ALA A 54 -8.00 17.26 -14.69
C ALA A 54 -6.47 17.33 -14.49
N THR A 55 -5.97 18.31 -13.75
CA THR A 55 -4.55 18.46 -13.41
C THR A 55 -4.03 17.27 -12.60
N LYS A 56 -4.90 16.57 -11.86
CA LYS A 56 -4.50 15.39 -11.06
C LYS A 56 -3.90 14.28 -11.92
N ASP A 57 -4.44 14.07 -13.12
CA ASP A 57 -4.00 12.99 -14.00
C ASP A 57 -2.63 13.31 -14.61
N VAL A 58 -2.39 14.59 -14.94
CA VAL A 58 -1.09 15.09 -15.42
C VAL A 58 -0.04 15.01 -14.31
N ALA A 59 -0.39 15.39 -13.08
CA ALA A 59 0.49 15.30 -11.92
C ALA A 59 0.87 13.84 -11.60
N ALA A 60 -0.10 12.92 -11.68
CA ALA A 60 0.13 11.50 -11.47
C ALA A 60 1.02 10.89 -12.56
N GLU A 61 0.74 11.19 -13.84
CA GLU A 61 1.55 10.71 -14.97
C GLU A 61 3.00 11.25 -14.88
N PHE A 62 3.18 12.51 -14.52
CA PHE A 62 4.50 13.11 -14.29
C PHE A 62 5.30 12.34 -13.23
N LEU A 63 4.72 12.10 -12.05
CA LEU A 63 5.39 11.32 -11.01
C LEU A 63 5.64 9.87 -11.44
N PHE A 64 4.72 9.27 -12.20
CA PHE A 64 4.89 7.90 -12.68
C PHE A 64 6.05 7.77 -13.68
N ILE A 65 6.24 8.76 -14.54
CA ILE A 65 7.39 8.85 -15.45
C ILE A 65 8.69 8.99 -14.65
N ILE A 66 8.74 9.90 -13.66
CA ILE A 66 9.92 10.06 -12.78
C ILE A 66 10.21 8.77 -12.00
N CYS A 67 9.17 8.01 -11.64
CA CYS A 67 9.28 6.68 -11.05
C CYS A 67 9.74 5.60 -12.05
N LYS A 68 10.21 5.95 -13.25
CA LYS A 68 10.62 5.02 -14.33
C LYS A 68 9.49 4.06 -14.72
N ARG A 69 8.23 4.51 -14.63
CA ARG A 69 7.01 3.70 -14.80
C ARG A 69 6.95 2.44 -13.92
N SER A 70 7.64 2.45 -12.77
CA SER A 70 7.60 1.37 -11.79
C SER A 70 6.45 1.57 -10.81
N VAL A 71 5.53 0.59 -10.77
CA VAL A 71 4.42 0.57 -9.80
C VAL A 71 4.95 0.56 -8.36
N ASN A 72 5.99 -0.23 -8.09
CA ASN A 72 6.62 -0.31 -6.79
C ASN A 72 7.23 1.02 -6.33
N ARG A 73 7.91 1.75 -7.23
CA ARG A 73 8.45 3.07 -6.90
C ARG A 73 7.37 4.11 -6.69
N MET A 74 6.33 4.09 -7.53
CA MET A 74 5.19 5.00 -7.39
C MET A 74 4.54 4.82 -6.01
N ILE A 75 4.21 3.58 -5.63
CA ILE A 75 3.62 3.27 -4.32
C ILE A 75 4.55 3.68 -3.18
N LYS A 76 5.86 3.41 -3.30
CA LYS A 76 6.85 3.79 -2.28
C LYS A 76 6.89 5.31 -2.02
N TYR A 77 6.86 6.12 -3.07
CA TYR A 77 7.02 7.58 -2.95
C TYR A 77 5.71 8.33 -2.70
N VAL A 78 4.59 7.80 -3.19
CA VAL A 78 3.31 8.50 -3.28
C VAL A 78 2.23 7.82 -2.41
N GLY A 79 2.39 6.53 -2.07
CA GLY A 79 1.35 5.73 -1.45
C GLY A 79 0.36 5.16 -2.47
N PHE A 80 -0.12 3.95 -2.21
CA PHE A 80 -1.09 3.29 -3.07
C PHE A 80 -2.42 4.05 -3.09
N GLY A 81 -2.87 4.65 -1.99
CA GLY A 81 -4.13 5.41 -1.94
C GLY A 81 -4.17 6.54 -2.97
N HIS A 82 -3.11 7.34 -3.07
CA HIS A 82 -3.04 8.47 -4.01
C HIS A 82 -2.81 8.03 -5.45
N SER A 83 -2.11 6.90 -5.66
CA SER A 83 -1.80 6.39 -7.00
C SER A 83 -2.83 5.41 -7.55
N ALA A 84 -3.73 4.86 -6.73
CA ALA A 84 -4.65 3.79 -7.09
C ALA A 84 -5.51 4.12 -8.31
N GLY A 85 -6.10 5.32 -8.36
CA GLY A 85 -6.92 5.74 -9.50
C GLY A 85 -6.13 5.81 -10.80
N HIS A 86 -4.91 6.35 -10.74
CA HIS A 86 -4.04 6.44 -11.92
C HIS A 86 -3.57 5.05 -12.38
N LEU A 87 -3.16 4.19 -11.45
CA LEU A 87 -2.77 2.81 -11.75
C LEU A 87 -3.93 1.98 -12.29
N ALA A 88 -5.15 2.19 -11.80
CA ALA A 88 -6.36 1.55 -12.30
C ALA A 88 -6.67 1.97 -13.74
N ASN A 89 -6.58 3.27 -14.05
CA ASN A 89 -6.77 3.80 -15.41
C ASN A 89 -5.77 3.22 -16.42
N LEU A 90 -4.56 2.88 -15.97
CA LEU A 90 -3.54 2.23 -16.78
C LEU A 90 -3.65 0.69 -16.82
N GLY A 91 -4.58 0.08 -16.06
CA GLY A 91 -4.72 -1.37 -15.96
C GLY A 91 -3.58 -2.07 -15.21
N LEU A 92 -2.86 -1.35 -14.34
CA LEU A 92 -1.63 -1.84 -13.68
C LEU A 92 -1.86 -2.43 -12.29
N LEU A 93 -3.11 -2.56 -11.83
CA LEU A 93 -3.41 -3.10 -10.48
C LEU A 93 -2.89 -4.54 -10.29
N GLY A 94 -2.85 -5.35 -11.35
CA GLY A 94 -2.29 -6.70 -11.30
C GLY A 94 -0.77 -6.75 -11.04
N GLN A 95 -0.07 -5.62 -11.20
CA GLN A 95 1.38 -5.52 -10.99
C GLN A 95 1.76 -5.13 -9.55
N ILE A 96 0.80 -4.77 -8.70
CA ILE A 96 1.06 -4.34 -7.31
C ILE A 96 1.73 -5.45 -6.49
N ASN A 97 1.37 -6.71 -6.76
CA ASN A 97 1.91 -7.87 -6.07
C ASN A 97 3.10 -8.52 -6.81
N GLN A 98 3.59 -7.91 -7.88
CA GLN A 98 4.75 -8.47 -8.57
C GLN A 98 6.04 -8.22 -7.77
N PRO A 99 6.97 -9.20 -7.79
CA PRO A 99 8.25 -9.04 -7.11
C PRO A 99 9.00 -7.82 -7.64
N LYS A 100 9.69 -7.13 -6.73
CA LYS A 100 10.48 -5.93 -7.08
C LYS A 100 11.57 -6.31 -8.08
N HIS A 101 11.71 -5.52 -9.13
CA HIS A 101 12.84 -5.67 -10.05
C HIS A 101 14.10 -5.09 -9.41
N ALA A 102 15.28 -5.66 -9.70
CA ALA A 102 16.55 -5.14 -9.17
C ALA A 102 16.75 -3.64 -9.45
N SER A 103 16.28 -3.17 -10.62
CA SER A 103 16.34 -1.75 -10.96
C SER A 103 15.56 -0.86 -9.97
N ASP A 104 14.53 -1.36 -9.28
CA ASP A 104 13.64 -0.60 -8.39
C ASP A 104 14.33 -0.05 -7.13
N SER A 105 15.39 -0.70 -6.67
CA SER A 105 16.09 -0.36 -5.42
C SER A 105 17.32 0.51 -5.61
N GLU A 106 18.03 0.40 -6.75
CA GLU A 106 19.40 0.91 -6.94
C GLU A 106 19.58 2.41 -6.62
N ASP A 107 18.57 3.25 -6.89
CA ASP A 107 18.72 4.72 -6.76
C ASP A 107 17.87 5.36 -5.65
N SER A 108 17.07 4.59 -4.90
CA SER A 108 15.96 5.18 -4.11
C SER A 108 15.85 4.70 -2.67
N GLU A 109 16.65 3.70 -2.28
CA GLU A 109 16.65 3.15 -0.92
C GLU A 109 17.91 3.61 -0.20
N THR A 110 17.75 4.38 0.86
CA THR A 110 18.84 4.67 1.81
C THR A 110 18.91 3.56 2.85
N GLU A 111 20.08 3.39 3.46
CA GLU A 111 20.26 2.43 4.56
C GLU A 111 19.26 2.70 5.70
N ASP A 112 18.97 3.98 5.97
CA ASP A 112 18.04 4.38 7.02
C ASP A 112 16.58 4.09 6.68
N TYR A 113 16.17 4.26 5.42
CA TYR A 113 14.82 3.87 5.00
C TYR A 113 14.63 2.35 5.07
N ASN A 114 15.64 1.55 4.72
CA ASN A 114 15.53 0.09 4.78
C ASN A 114 15.27 -0.44 6.20
N LYS A 115 15.73 0.28 7.24
CA LYS A 115 15.45 -0.07 8.65
C LYS A 115 13.98 0.09 9.03
N VAL A 116 13.21 0.92 8.33
CA VAL A 116 11.81 1.25 8.66
C VAL A 116 10.81 0.82 7.58
N LYS A 117 11.28 0.32 6.44
CA LYS A 117 10.48 0.00 5.26
C LYS A 117 9.29 -0.92 5.56
N ASP A 118 9.48 -1.92 6.41
CA ASP A 118 8.42 -2.89 6.79
C ASP A 118 7.37 -2.27 7.73
N CYS A 119 7.67 -1.14 8.35
CA CYS A 119 6.73 -0.39 9.21
C CYS A 119 5.91 0.65 8.43
N VAL A 120 6.25 0.91 7.16
CA VAL A 120 5.54 1.89 6.32
C VAL A 120 4.27 1.27 5.76
N ASN A 121 3.13 1.92 6.00
CA ASN A 121 1.88 1.47 5.37
C ASN A 121 1.94 1.81 3.86
N PRO A 122 1.84 0.81 2.96
CA PRO A 122 1.95 1.05 1.52
C PRO A 122 0.76 1.85 0.95
N VAL A 123 -0.39 1.85 1.63
CA VAL A 123 -1.56 2.64 1.23
C VAL A 123 -1.33 4.12 1.47
N THR A 124 -0.83 4.49 2.64
CA THR A 124 -0.64 5.90 3.01
C THR A 124 0.74 6.43 2.62
N GLY A 125 1.72 5.56 2.38
CA GLY A 125 3.12 5.95 2.17
C GLY A 125 3.79 6.49 3.43
N ALA A 126 3.22 6.23 4.62
CA ALA A 126 3.73 6.70 5.90
C ALA A 126 3.59 5.64 6.99
N MET A 127 4.44 5.74 8.01
CA MET A 127 4.30 4.97 9.25
C MET A 127 3.10 5.48 10.04
N TYR A 128 2.50 4.57 10.81
CA TYR A 128 1.47 4.97 11.76
C TYR A 128 2.07 5.89 12.83
N PRO A 129 1.35 6.94 13.23
CA PRO A 129 1.71 7.71 14.41
C PRO A 129 1.89 6.79 15.62
N PRO A 130 2.85 7.05 16.52
CA PRO A 130 3.06 6.25 17.73
C PRO A 130 1.82 6.16 18.62
N ASP A 131 0.91 7.14 18.52
CA ASP A 131 -0.31 7.27 19.30
C ASP A 131 -1.58 6.82 18.58
N HIS A 132 -1.48 6.13 17.43
CA HIS A 132 -2.65 5.75 16.62
C HIS A 132 -3.67 4.87 17.40
N GLY A 133 -3.26 4.29 18.53
CA GLY A 133 -4.13 3.55 19.43
C GLY A 133 -4.66 2.24 18.82
N SER A 134 -5.36 1.45 19.63
CA SER A 134 -6.17 0.36 19.11
C SER A 134 -7.47 0.93 18.54
N ALA A 135 -7.93 0.44 17.39
CA ALA A 135 -9.23 0.80 16.83
C ALA A 135 -10.40 0.50 17.79
N LEU A 136 -10.19 -0.41 18.74
CA LEU A 136 -11.18 -0.82 19.75
C LEU A 136 -11.01 -0.09 21.09
N ALA A 137 -10.06 0.85 21.19
CA ALA A 137 -9.82 1.59 22.43
C ALA A 137 -11.06 2.44 22.79
N GLY A 138 -11.51 2.33 24.04
CA GLY A 138 -12.67 3.07 24.54
C GLY A 138 -14.04 2.47 24.20
N MET A 139 -14.10 1.34 23.49
CA MET A 139 -15.35 0.60 23.28
C MET A 139 -15.67 -0.31 24.47
N SER A 140 -16.94 -0.41 24.86
CA SER A 140 -17.40 -1.45 25.80
C SER A 140 -17.36 -2.83 25.15
N ASP A 141 -17.45 -3.89 25.95
CA ASP A 141 -17.39 -5.25 25.42
C ASP A 141 -18.62 -5.56 24.53
N GLU A 142 -19.79 -5.04 24.87
CA GLU A 142 -21.00 -5.17 24.04
C GLU A 142 -20.82 -4.46 22.68
N GLN A 143 -20.14 -3.31 22.66
CA GLN A 143 -19.84 -2.59 21.42
C GLN A 143 -18.84 -3.35 20.54
N LYS A 144 -17.82 -3.97 21.15
CA LYS A 144 -16.86 -4.82 20.43
C LYS A 144 -17.56 -6.02 19.81
N GLU A 145 -18.45 -6.68 20.55
CA GLU A 145 -19.24 -7.80 20.03
C GLU A 145 -20.15 -7.38 18.87
N TYR A 146 -20.81 -6.22 18.99
CA TYR A 146 -21.65 -5.68 17.92
C TYR A 146 -20.86 -5.41 16.62
N GLU A 147 -19.70 -4.76 16.71
CA GLU A 147 -18.84 -4.54 15.54
C GLU A 147 -18.25 -5.85 15.00
N ALA A 148 -17.96 -6.82 15.86
CA ALA A 148 -17.54 -8.16 15.42
C ALA A 148 -18.65 -8.86 14.61
N MET A 149 -19.90 -8.78 15.05
CA MET A 149 -21.04 -9.35 14.31
C MET A 149 -21.25 -8.67 12.94
N LYS A 150 -21.04 -7.36 12.87
CA LYS A 150 -21.07 -6.62 11.60
C LYS A 150 -19.95 -7.03 10.65
N LEU A 151 -18.75 -7.32 11.17
CA LEU A 151 -17.65 -7.85 10.37
C LEU A 151 -17.98 -9.25 9.83
N VAL A 152 -18.57 -10.12 10.64
CA VAL A 152 -19.02 -11.46 10.22
C VAL A 152 -20.05 -11.36 9.09
N ASP A 153 -21.04 -10.49 9.23
CA ASP A 153 -22.06 -10.25 8.19
C ASP A 153 -21.44 -9.73 6.89
N ALA A 154 -20.48 -8.80 6.97
CA ALA A 154 -19.76 -8.31 5.80
C ALA A 154 -18.93 -9.41 5.11
N MET A 155 -18.24 -10.26 5.88
CA MET A 155 -17.50 -11.41 5.32
C MET A 155 -18.45 -12.40 4.65
N ASN A 156 -19.58 -12.73 5.28
CA ASN A 156 -20.59 -13.62 4.71
C ASN A 156 -21.09 -13.10 3.36
N LYS A 157 -21.43 -11.81 3.26
CA LYS A 157 -21.84 -11.18 1.99
C LYS A 157 -20.77 -11.26 0.91
N MET A 158 -19.50 -11.07 1.25
CA MET A 158 -18.39 -11.21 0.30
C MET A 158 -18.19 -12.67 -0.16
N MET A 159 -18.42 -13.64 0.71
CA MET A 159 -18.37 -15.07 0.36
C MET A 159 -19.55 -15.49 -0.52
N GLU A 160 -20.77 -15.05 -0.20
CA GLU A 160 -21.99 -15.34 -0.97
C GLU A 160 -21.93 -14.76 -2.40
N THR A 161 -21.35 -13.56 -2.54
CA THR A 161 -21.14 -12.93 -3.86
C THR A 161 -19.95 -13.50 -4.63
N GLY A 162 -19.17 -14.40 -4.01
CA GLY A 162 -17.99 -15.02 -4.61
C GLY A 162 -16.79 -14.08 -4.75
N ILE A 163 -16.83 -12.88 -4.15
CA ILE A 163 -15.71 -11.93 -4.14
C ILE A 163 -14.55 -12.49 -3.31
N VAL A 164 -14.86 -13.11 -2.17
CA VAL A 164 -13.88 -13.75 -1.29
C VAL A 164 -14.17 -15.24 -1.24
N LYS A 165 -13.13 -16.06 -1.39
CA LYS A 165 -13.21 -17.52 -1.29
C LYS A 165 -12.21 -18.02 -0.25
N PRO A 166 -12.62 -18.90 0.67
CA PRO A 166 -11.68 -19.52 1.60
C PRO A 166 -10.63 -20.33 0.81
N GLY A 167 -9.36 -20.18 1.18
CA GLY A 167 -8.24 -20.85 0.52
C GLY A 167 -7.28 -21.49 1.53
N THR A 168 -6.57 -22.51 1.07
CA THR A 168 -5.51 -23.20 1.82
C THR A 168 -4.29 -23.40 0.91
N ILE A 169 -3.15 -23.77 1.50
CA ILE A 169 -1.93 -24.10 0.76
C ILE A 169 -2.01 -25.58 0.35
N GLY A 170 -1.88 -25.86 -0.94
CA GLY A 170 -1.81 -27.22 -1.47
C GLY A 170 -0.46 -27.88 -1.23
N ASP A 171 -0.37 -29.18 -1.49
CA ASP A 171 0.87 -29.96 -1.37
C ASP A 171 1.98 -29.45 -2.33
N ASP A 172 1.59 -28.73 -3.37
CA ASP A 172 2.48 -28.07 -4.33
C ASP A 172 3.00 -26.70 -3.85
N GLY A 173 2.63 -26.29 -2.63
CA GLY A 173 2.98 -25.00 -2.03
C GLY A 173 2.20 -23.81 -2.61
N LYS A 174 1.19 -24.04 -3.46
CA LYS A 174 0.39 -22.97 -4.06
C LYS A 174 -0.94 -22.77 -3.35
N LEU A 175 -1.48 -21.55 -3.45
CA LEU A 175 -2.79 -21.22 -2.93
C LEU A 175 -3.88 -21.93 -3.76
N ARG A 176 -4.78 -22.65 -3.09
CA ARG A 176 -5.95 -23.29 -3.69
C ARG A 176 -7.22 -22.99 -2.89
N GLU A 177 -8.37 -23.07 -3.53
CA GLU A 177 -9.67 -23.00 -2.85
C GLU A 177 -9.88 -24.26 -1.98
N VAL A 178 -10.47 -24.09 -0.80
CA VAL A 178 -10.86 -25.25 0.04
C VAL A 178 -12.15 -25.86 -0.47
N SER A 179 -12.21 -27.19 -0.47
CA SER A 179 -13.43 -27.92 -0.83
C SER A 179 -14.37 -28.09 0.35
N HIS A 180 -13.81 -28.22 1.56
CA HIS A 180 -14.57 -28.40 2.78
C HIS A 180 -13.99 -27.61 3.96
N VAL A 181 -14.85 -27.12 4.86
CA VAL A 181 -14.46 -26.27 6.00
C VAL A 181 -13.45 -26.95 6.93
N LEU A 182 -13.51 -28.28 7.05
CA LEU A 182 -12.57 -29.07 7.86
C LEU A 182 -11.11 -28.95 7.41
N GLU A 183 -10.85 -28.60 6.14
CA GLU A 183 -9.50 -28.37 5.66
C GLU A 183 -8.84 -27.15 6.32
N LEU A 184 -9.63 -26.19 6.79
CA LEU A 184 -9.15 -25.00 7.50
C LEU A 184 -8.74 -25.29 8.95
N LEU A 185 -9.16 -26.43 9.50
CA LEU A 185 -8.92 -26.80 10.90
C LEU A 185 -7.70 -27.69 11.10
N LYS A 186 -7.10 -28.23 10.02
CA LYS A 186 -5.99 -29.20 10.12
C LYS A 186 -4.76 -28.67 10.85
N ASP A 187 -4.49 -27.36 10.72
CA ASP A 187 -3.32 -26.70 11.30
C ASP A 187 -3.71 -25.63 12.34
N ALA A 188 -4.96 -25.60 12.77
CA ALA A 188 -5.41 -24.66 13.78
C ALA A 188 -4.82 -25.05 15.15
N PRO A 189 -4.17 -24.12 15.88
CA PRO A 189 -3.72 -24.41 17.23
C PRO A 189 -4.93 -24.76 18.11
N GLU A 190 -4.83 -25.83 18.88
CA GLU A 190 -5.89 -26.21 19.82
C GLU A 190 -6.14 -25.05 20.80
N PRO A 191 -7.41 -24.71 21.08
CA PRO A 191 -7.72 -23.65 22.03
C PRO A 191 -7.09 -24.02 23.39
N LYS A 192 -6.27 -23.11 23.93
CA LYS A 192 -5.75 -23.24 25.29
C LYS A 192 -6.95 -23.32 26.22
N LYS A 193 -7.07 -24.42 26.97
CA LYS A 193 -8.00 -24.49 28.09
C LYS A 193 -7.58 -23.40 29.08
N GLU A 194 -8.38 -22.34 29.16
CA GLU A 194 -8.34 -21.46 30.32
C GLU A 194 -8.88 -22.31 31.48
N ASP A 195 -7.99 -22.65 32.41
CA ASP A 195 -8.39 -23.24 33.68
C ASP A 195 -9.25 -22.20 34.40
N SER A 196 -10.56 -22.40 34.32
CA SER A 196 -11.53 -21.70 35.15
C SER A 196 -11.32 -22.15 36.58
N ASP A 197 -10.46 -21.43 37.30
CA ASP A 197 -10.48 -21.46 38.76
C ASP A 197 -11.80 -20.81 39.21
N SER A 198 -12.76 -21.67 39.51
CA SER A 198 -13.92 -21.30 40.32
C SER A 198 -13.50 -21.35 41.79
N ASP A 199 -13.53 -20.20 42.44
CA ASP A 199 -13.65 -20.05 43.90
C ASP A 199 -14.79 -19.06 44.22
#